data_AF-L0NE61-F1
#
_entry.id   AF-L0NE61-F1
#
_cell.length_a   1.000
_cell.length_b   1.000
_cell.length_c   1.000
_cell.angle_alpha   90.00
_cell.angle_beta   90.00
_cell.angle_gamma   90.00
#
_symmetry.space_group_name_H-M   'P 1'
#
loop_
_entity.id
_entity.type
_entity.pdbx_description
1 polymer ?
#
loop_
_entity_poly.entity_id
_entity_poly.type
_entity_poly.pdbx_seq_one_letter_code
_entity_poly.pdbx_strand_id
1 'polypeptide(L)'
;MADLMRPIVNLNGTSRDALVEARIAVRQDLRSVMTSLGETAPNGRDYIGEPDAYQRDLAVYRSRFAIIDALYNQLGDEALAIQGD
;
A
#
# COMPACT_ATOMS: atom_id res chain seq x y z
N MET A 1 -9.58 -14.31 2.72
CA MET A 1 -8.15 -14.05 2.49
C MET A 1 -8.02 -13.63 1.05
N ALA A 2 -7.36 -12.50 0.77
CA ALA A 2 -7.09 -12.13 -0.62
C ALA A 2 -6.15 -13.18 -1.24
N ASP A 3 -6.40 -13.55 -2.49
CA ASP A 3 -5.57 -14.50 -3.21
C ASP A 3 -4.22 -13.85 -3.52
N LEU A 4 -3.13 -14.44 -3.05
CA LEU A 4 -1.78 -13.88 -3.21
C LEU A 4 -1.17 -14.39 -4.51
N MET A 5 -0.53 -13.51 -5.28
CA MET A 5 0.17 -13.94 -6.49
C MET A 5 1.42 -14.76 -6.11
N ARG A 6 1.48 -16.00 -6.62
CA ARG A 6 2.61 -16.92 -6.45
C ARG A 6 3.17 -17.33 -7.81
N PRO A 7 4.06 -16.52 -8.41
CA PRO A 7 4.61 -16.83 -9.71
C PRO A 7 5.43 -18.13 -9.67
N ILE A 8 5.28 -18.97 -10.70
CA ILE A 8 6.08 -20.17 -10.87
C ILE A 8 7.48 -19.77 -11.36
N VAL A 9 8.51 -20.04 -10.56
CA VAL A 9 9.90 -19.74 -10.91
C VAL A 9 10.40 -20.77 -11.93
N ASN A 10 10.81 -20.29 -13.11
CA ASN A 10 11.34 -21.13 -14.19
C ASN A 10 12.84 -20.82 -14.38
N LEU A 11 13.66 -21.84 -14.65
CA LEU A 11 15.11 -21.73 -14.87
C LEU A 11 15.49 -20.75 -15.99
N ASN A 12 14.62 -20.55 -16.98
CA ASN A 12 14.81 -19.60 -18.08
C ASN A 12 13.95 -18.33 -17.93
N GLY A 13 13.26 -18.16 -16.78
CA GLY A 13 12.37 -17.03 -16.50
C GLY A 13 13.03 -15.95 -15.63
N THR A 14 12.20 -15.06 -15.09
CA THR A 14 12.64 -14.11 -14.06
C THR A 14 13.09 -14.87 -12.83
N SER A 15 14.28 -14.54 -12.31
CA SER A 15 14.79 -15.17 -11.09
C SER A 15 13.87 -14.85 -9.91
N ARG A 16 13.89 -15.73 -8.91
CA ARG A 16 13.18 -15.53 -7.65
C ARG A 16 13.55 -14.18 -7.01
N ASP A 17 14.84 -13.87 -6.96
CA ASP A 17 15.35 -12.63 -6.37
C ASP A 17 14.79 -11.40 -7.10
N ALA A 18 14.79 -11.41 -8.44
CA ALA A 18 14.23 -10.30 -9.21
C ALA A 18 12.72 -10.13 -8.99
N LEU A 19 11.99 -11.23 -8.79
CA LEU A 19 10.56 -11.18 -8.46
C LEU A 19 10.33 -10.55 -7.08
N VAL A 20 11.15 -10.92 -6.08
CA VAL A 20 11.10 -10.37 -4.72
C VAL A 20 11.49 -8.90 -4.70
N GLU A 21 12.59 -8.54 -5.36
CA GLU A 21 13.07 -7.17 -5.50
C GLU A 21 12.01 -6.26 -6.11
N ALA A 22 11.30 -6.72 -7.13
CA ALA A 22 10.20 -5.96 -7.72
C ALA A 22 9.09 -5.63 -6.71
N ARG A 23 8.70 -6.58 -5.83
CA ARG A 23 7.69 -6.32 -4.79
C ARG A 23 8.22 -5.34 -3.75
N ILE A 24 9.47 -5.50 -3.34
CA ILE A 24 10.12 -4.60 -2.38
C ILE A 24 10.19 -3.17 -2.93
N ALA A 25 10.54 -3.01 -4.21
CA ALA A 25 10.58 -1.71 -4.87
C ALA A 25 9.20 -1.03 -4.85
N VAL A 26 8.14 -1.75 -5.27
CA VAL A 26 6.77 -1.19 -5.23
C VAL A 26 6.36 -0.84 -3.79
N ARG A 27 6.73 -1.63 -2.79
CA ARG A 27 6.48 -1.29 -1.37
C ARG A 27 7.16 0.01 -0.96
N GLN A 28 8.38 0.27 -1.42
CA GLN A 28 9.08 1.53 -1.15
C GLN A 28 8.35 2.71 -1.79
N ASP A 29 7.86 2.55 -3.02
CA ASP A 29 7.06 3.56 -3.70
C ASP A 29 5.74 3.83 -2.96
N LEU A 30 5.02 2.79 -2.53
CA LEU A 30 3.79 2.93 -1.75
C LEU A 30 4.05 3.64 -0.40
N ARG A 31 5.19 3.39 0.24
CA ARG A 31 5.57 4.12 1.45
C ARG A 31 5.78 5.61 1.18
N SER A 32 6.36 5.95 0.04
CA SER A 32 6.49 7.35 -0.40
C SER A 32 5.11 7.97 -0.65
N VAL A 33 4.21 7.25 -1.33
CA VAL A 33 2.83 7.70 -1.53
C VAL A 33 2.10 7.92 -0.20
N MET A 34 2.22 7.01 0.77
CA MET A 34 1.61 7.19 2.11
C MET A 34 2.16 8.42 2.83
N THR A 35 3.45 8.72 2.66
CA THR A 35 4.08 9.91 3.23
C THR A 35 3.47 11.17 2.63
N SER A 36 3.44 11.28 1.30
CA SER A 36 2.83 12.43 0.60
C SER A 36 1.32 12.53 0.84
N LEU A 37 0.60 11.40 0.93
CA LEU A 37 -0.81 11.40 1.29
C LEU A 37 -1.00 11.98 2.69
N GLY A 38 -0.11 11.67 3.64
CA GLY A 38 -0.09 12.23 4.99
C GLY A 38 -0.12 13.75 5.03
N GLU A 39 0.52 14.43 4.07
CA GLU A 39 0.54 15.89 3.96
C GLU A 39 -0.83 16.48 3.57
N THR A 40 -1.74 15.66 3.03
CA THR A 40 -3.10 16.05 2.64
C THR A 40 -4.14 15.76 3.72
N ALA A 41 -3.72 15.36 4.93
CA ALA A 41 -4.64 15.02 6.01
C ALA A 41 -5.56 16.21 6.35
N PRO A 42 -6.89 16.01 6.38
CA PRO A 42 -7.81 17.07 6.77
C PRO A 42 -7.47 17.63 8.15
N ASN A 43 -7.40 18.94 8.28
CA ASN A 43 -7.15 19.63 9.54
C ASN A 43 -8.43 20.32 9.99
N GLY A 44 -8.90 20.08 11.22
CA GLY A 44 -10.14 20.68 11.71
C GLY A 44 -10.15 22.22 11.71
N ARG A 45 -8.98 22.87 11.66
CA ARG A 45 -8.88 24.33 11.50
C ARG A 45 -9.40 24.83 10.15
N ASP A 46 -9.43 23.99 9.12
CA ASP A 46 -9.90 24.34 7.78
C ASP A 46 -11.43 24.19 7.64
N TYR A 47 -12.12 23.71 8.69
CA TYR A 47 -13.54 23.35 8.68
C TYR A 47 -14.35 24.09 9.77
N ILE A 48 -14.01 25.36 10.04
CA ILE A 48 -14.68 26.15 11.09
C ILE A 48 -16.19 26.27 10.79
N GLY A 49 -17.01 25.81 11.73
CA GLY A 49 -18.48 25.82 11.59
C GLY A 49 -19.05 24.62 10.82
N GLU A 50 -18.21 23.73 10.29
CA GLU A 50 -18.62 22.60 9.47
C GLU A 50 -18.05 21.26 9.98
N PRO A 51 -18.39 20.83 11.21
CA PRO A 51 -17.84 19.60 11.79
C PRO A 51 -18.18 18.35 10.98
N ASP A 52 -19.35 18.30 10.35
CA ASP A 52 -19.76 17.15 9.53
C ASP A 52 -18.94 17.03 8.24
N ALA A 53 -18.56 18.16 7.62
CA ALA A 53 -17.70 18.17 6.44
C ALA A 53 -16.30 17.62 6.79
N TYR A 54 -15.74 18.05 7.92
CA TYR A 54 -14.48 17.53 8.42
C TYR A 54 -14.51 16.01 8.60
N GLN A 55 -15.57 15.48 9.22
CA GLN A 55 -15.68 14.04 9.46
C GLN A 55 -15.79 13.24 8.16
N ARG A 56 -16.59 13.72 7.19
CA ARG A 56 -16.68 13.07 5.86
C ARG A 56 -15.33 13.01 5.17
N ASP A 57 -14.61 14.13 5.12
CA ASP A 57 -13.33 14.21 4.41
C ASP A 57 -12.25 13.41 5.12
N LEU A 58 -12.25 13.40 6.46
CA LEU A 58 -11.36 12.56 7.26
C LEU A 58 -11.63 11.06 7.00
N ALA A 59 -12.89 10.65 6.86
CA ALA A 59 -13.24 9.28 6.51
C ALA A 59 -12.73 8.91 5.11
N VAL A 60 -12.86 9.80 4.13
CA VAL A 60 -12.33 9.59 2.78
C VAL A 60 -10.80 9.47 2.81
N TYR A 61 -10.11 10.36 3.51
CA TYR A 61 -8.66 10.30 3.72
C TYR A 61 -8.22 8.95 4.32
N ARG A 62 -8.88 8.51 5.40
CA ARG A 62 -8.59 7.23 6.05
C ARG A 62 -8.84 6.04 5.12
N SER A 63 -9.91 6.08 4.32
CA SER A 63 -10.19 5.02 3.35
C SER A 63 -9.10 4.91 2.30
N ARG A 64 -8.56 6.03 1.80
CA ARG A 64 -7.44 6.03 0.85
C ARG A 64 -6.19 5.42 1.48
N PHE A 65 -5.88 5.83 2.71
CA PHE A 65 -4.73 5.30 3.45
C PHE A 65 -4.85 3.79 3.68
N ALA A 66 -6.02 3.30 4.08
CA ALA A 66 -6.28 1.89 4.30
C ALA A 66 -6.10 1.04 3.03
N ILE A 67 -6.51 1.55 1.86
CA ILE A 67 -6.32 0.85 0.58
C ILE A 67 -4.83 0.70 0.26
N ILE A 68 -4.06 1.76 0.44
CA ILE A 68 -2.62 1.76 0.14
C ILE A 68 -1.87 0.86 1.12
N ASP A 69 -2.20 0.93 2.41
CA ASP A 69 -1.61 0.07 3.45
C ASP A 69 -1.92 -1.41 3.20
N ALA A 70 -3.16 -1.75 2.81
CA ALA A 70 -3.53 -3.11 2.46
C ALA A 70 -2.67 -3.64 1.28
N LEU A 71 -2.49 -2.84 0.23
CA LEU A 71 -1.65 -3.22 -0.91
C LEU A 71 -0.17 -3.35 -0.52
N TYR A 72 0.34 -2.44 0.32
CA TYR A 72 1.71 -2.50 0.85
C TYR A 72 1.98 -3.81 1.60
N ASN A 73 1.03 -4.23 2.44
CA ASN A 73 1.12 -5.47 3.20
C ASN A 73 0.99 -6.70 2.30
N GLN A 74 0.05 -6.70 1.35
CA GLN A 74 -0.09 -7.79 0.36
C GLN A 74 1.19 -8.04 -0.44
N LEU A 75 1.86 -7.00 -0.92
CA LEU A 75 3.13 -7.14 -1.62
C LEU A 75 4.25 -7.67 -0.71
N GLY A 76 4.17 -7.40 0.60
CA GLY A 76 5.06 -7.97 1.60
C GLY A 76 4.84 -9.47 1.77
N ASP A 77 3.59 -9.87 1.87
CA ASP A 77 3.19 -11.28 1.97
C ASP A 77 3.55 -12.06 0.69
N GLU A 78 3.38 -11.45 -0.49
CA GLU A 78 3.84 -12.03 -1.77
C GLU A 78 5.36 -12.25 -1.79
N ALA A 79 6.14 -11.24 -1.37
CA ALA A 79 7.59 -11.35 -1.33
C ALA A 79 8.06 -12.47 -0.39
N LEU A 80 7.43 -12.60 0.79
CA LEU A 80 7.71 -13.68 1.74
C LEU A 80 7.33 -15.06 1.17
N ALA A 81 6.19 -15.18 0.50
CA ALA A 81 5.77 -16.42 -0.13
C ALA A 81 6.75 -16.86 -1.21
N ILE A 82 7.19 -15.93 -2.07
CA ILE A 82 8.18 -16.22 -3.13
C ILE A 82 9.53 -16.66 -2.55
N GLN A 83 9.97 -16.09 -1.43
CA GLN A 83 11.21 -16.50 -0.77
C GLN A 83 11.13 -17.89 -0.14
N GLY A 84 9.98 -18.24 0.44
CA GLY A 84 9.77 -19.50 1.17
C GLY A 84 9.36 -20.71 0.33
N ASP A 85 8.88 -20.50 -0.90
CA ASP A 85 8.61 -21.57 -1.89
C ASP A 85 9.91 -22.20 -2.46
#